data_AF-A0A7J2U5C9-F1
#
_entry.id   AF-A0A7J2U5C9-F1
#
_cell.length_a   1.000
_cell.length_b   1.000
_cell.length_c   1.000
_cell.angle_alpha   90.00
_cell.angle_beta   90.00
_cell.angle_gamma   90.00
#
_symmetry.space_group_name_H-M   'P 1'
#
loop_
_entity.id
_entity.type
_entity.pdbx_description
1 polymer ?
#
loop_
_entity_poly.entity_id
_entity_poly.type
_entity_poly.pdbx_seq_one_letter_code
_entity_poly.pdbx_strand_id
1 'polypeptide(L)' 'MGHIWVTVRIGNEDGSKVIEARALVDTGATMTVIPRGIAKELGLRVTGKSRVETGAGVGG' A
#
# COMPACT_ATOMS: atom_id res chain seq x y z
N MET A 1 -4.78 21.49 -9.45
CA MET A 1 -4.99 21.29 -8.00
C MET A 1 -3.94 20.31 -7.50
N GLY A 2 -3.36 20.56 -6.32
CA GLY A 2 -2.17 19.84 -5.83
C GLY A 2 -2.47 18.45 -5.29
N HIS A 3 -1.42 17.61 -5.21
CA HIS A 3 -1.48 16.33 -4.52
C HIS A 3 -1.33 16.53 -3.01
N ILE A 4 -2.21 15.90 -2.22
CA ILE A 4 -2.07 15.86 -0.76
C ILE A 4 -1.23 14.65 -0.40
N TRP A 5 -0.18 14.89 0.38
CA TRP A 5 0.70 13.85 0.89
C TRP A 5 0.67 13.85 2.41
N VAL A 6 0.63 12.66 3.00
CA VAL A 6 0.65 12.48 4.46
C VAL A 6 1.73 11.48 4.85
N THR A 7 2.33 11.69 6.02
CA THR A 7 3.20 10.69 6.65
C THR A 7 2.33 9.67 7.38
N VAL A 8 2.51 8.39 7.08
CA VAL A 8 1.77 7.29 7.70
C VAL A 8 2.73 6.27 8.29
N ARG A 9 2.27 5.58 9.33
CA ARG A 9 2.94 4.38 9.86
C ARG A 9 2.20 3.15 9.39
N ILE A 10 2.91 2.20 8.81
CA ILE A 10 2.36 0.93 8.30
C ILE A 10 3.01 -0.19 9.11
N GLY A 11 2.19 -1.02 9.75
CA GLY A 11 2.64 -2.14 10.57
C GLY A 11 2.23 -3.50 10.01
N ASN A 12 2.94 -4.56 10.39
CA ASN A 12 2.44 -5.92 10.25
C ASN A 12 1.38 -6.23 11.33
N GLU A 13 0.70 -7.37 11.19
CA GLU A 13 -0.48 -7.74 11.98
C GLU A 13 -0.22 -7.80 13.48
N ASP A 14 0.97 -8.24 13.91
CA ASP A 14 1.38 -8.31 15.31
C ASP A 14 2.09 -7.04 15.81
N GLY A 15 2.28 -6.05 14.95
CA GLY A 15 2.96 -4.79 15.27
C GLY A 15 4.47 -4.89 15.53
N SER A 16 5.09 -6.06 15.33
CA SER A 16 6.54 -6.27 15.54
C SER A 16 7.40 -5.50 14.53
N LYS A 17 6.83 -5.12 13.39
CA LYS A 17 7.48 -4.30 12.36
C LYS A 17 6.58 -3.14 11.99
N VAL A 18 7.14 -1.94 12.01
CA VAL A 18 6.48 -0.71 11.58
C VAL A 18 7.44 0.09 10.73
N ILE A 19 6.95 0.61 9.61
CA ILE A 19 7.69 1.56 8.76
C ILE A 19 6.95 2.88 8.69
N GLU A 20 7.69 3.96 8.43
CA GLU A 20 7.14 5.27 8.11
C GLU A 20 7.24 5.50 6.59
N ALA A 21 6.15 5.99 5.98
CA ALA A 21 6.11 6.25 4.56
C ALA A 21 5.33 7.54 4.26
N ARG A 22 5.74 8.24 3.19
CA ARG A 22 4.93 9.29 2.58
C ARG A 22 3.92 8.66 1.63
N ALA A 23 2.63 8.86 1.90
CA ALA A 23 1.53 8.33 1.11
C ALA A 23 0.77 9.45 0.41
N LEU A 24 0.30 9.17 -0.81
CA LEU A 24 -0.62 10.02 -1.55
C LEU A 24 -2.04 9.81 -1.03
N VAL A 25 -2.77 10.88 -0.78
CA VAL A 25 -4.23 10.82 -0.58
C VAL A 25 -4.90 10.80 -1.95
N ASP A 26 -5.34 9.61 -2.37
CA ASP A 26 -6.01 9.38 -3.66
C ASP A 26 -7.46 8.93 -3.44
N THR A 27 -8.41 9.84 -3.64
CA THR A 27 -9.85 9.56 -3.49
C THR A 27 -10.44 8.78 -4.67
N GLY A 28 -9.68 8.60 -5.76
CA GLY A 28 -10.09 7.78 -6.91
C GLY A 28 -9.76 6.30 -6.75
N ALA A 29 -8.94 5.93 -5.75
CA ALA A 29 -8.58 4.55 -5.48
C ALA A 29 -9.60 3.87 -4.56
N THR A 30 -10.17 2.74 -5.02
CA THR A 30 -11.07 1.91 -4.19
C THR A 30 -10.35 1.24 -3.03
N MET A 31 -9.05 0.93 -3.20
CA MET A 31 -8.23 0.23 -2.20
C MET A 31 -6.88 0.94 -2.00
N THR A 32 -6.35 0.85 -0.78
CA THR A 32 -4.98 1.29 -0.48
C THR A 32 -3.97 0.35 -1.11
N VAL A 33 -2.99 0.90 -1.82
CA VAL A 33 -1.91 0.14 -2.47
C VAL A 33 -0.58 0.47 -1.80
N ILE A 34 0.23 -0.56 -1.56
CA ILE A 34 1.62 -0.42 -1.11
C ILE A 34 2.56 -1.06 -2.15
N PRO A 35 3.76 -0.49 -2.37
CA PRO A 35 4.79 -1.15 -3.17
C PRO A 35 5.13 -2.53 -2.62
N ARG A 36 5.41 -3.50 -3.50
CA ARG A 36 5.79 -4.87 -3.10
C ARG A 36 7.02 -4.90 -2.18
N GLY A 37 7.93 -3.94 -2.30
CA GLY A 37 9.09 -3.81 -1.41
C GLY A 37 8.67 -3.61 0.06
N ILE A 38 7.71 -2.71 0.30
CA ILE A 38 7.16 -2.45 1.64
C ILE A 38 6.51 -3.72 2.22
N ALA A 39 5.70 -4.42 1.42
CA ALA A 39 5.06 -5.66 1.85
C ALA A 39 6.10 -6.73 2.28
N LYS A 40 7.22 -6.84 1.54
CA LYS A 40 8.33 -7.75 1.86
C LYS A 40 9.05 -7.34 3.16
N GLU A 41 9.34 -6.06 3.32
CA GLU A 41 10.02 -5.53 4.51
C GLU A 41 9.22 -5.81 5.79
N LEU A 42 7.91 -5.55 5.73
CA LEU A 42 6.96 -5.85 6.80
C LEU A 42 6.71 -7.35 6.99
N GLY A 43 7.15 -8.21 6.06
CA GLY A 43 6.94 -9.66 6.14
C GLY A 43 5.47 -10.06 6.01
N LEU A 44 4.67 -9.30 5.25
CA LEU A 44 3.25 -9.57 5.09
C LEU A 44 3.02 -10.87 4.32
N ARG A 45 2.12 -11.71 4.83
CA ARG A 45 1.71 -12.95 4.16
C ARG A 45 0.61 -12.66 3.15
N VAL A 46 0.74 -13.25 1.95
CA VAL A 46 -0.32 -13.20 0.94
C VAL A 46 -1.44 -14.14 1.39
N THR A 47 -2.62 -13.58 1.67
CA THR A 47 -3.82 -14.34 2.06
C THR A 47 -4.74 -14.65 0.88
N GLY A 48 -4.56 -13.96 -0.24
CA GLY A 48 -5.31 -14.17 -1.48
C GLY A 48 -4.65 -13.44 -2.65
N LYS A 49 -5.02 -13.82 -3.87
CA LYS A 49 -4.56 -13.16 -5.10
C LYS A 49 -5.75 -12.90 -6.00
N SER A 50 -5.81 -11.70 -6.57
CA SER A 50 -6.77 -11.34 -7.59
C SER A 50 -6.07 -10.48 -8.64
N ARG A 51 -6.58 -10.55 -9.86
CA ARG A 51 -6.14 -9.65 -10.94
C ARG A 51 -6.99 -8.40 -10.86
N VAL A 52 -6.35 -7.24 -10.79
CA VAL A 52 -7.04 -5.95 -10.62
C VAL A 52 -6.61 -4.99 -11.70
N GLU A 53 -7.56 -4.21 -12.21
CA GLU A 53 -7.22 -3.05 -13.03
C GLU A 53 -6.73 -1.94 -12.11
N THR A 54 -5.56 -1.40 -12.40
CA THR A 54 -5.01 -0.23 -11.72
C THR A 54 -5.07 0.96 -12.66
N GLY A 55 -4.87 2.18 -12.14
CA GLY A 55 -4.72 3.38 -12.99
C GLY A 55 -3.57 3.29 -14.01
N ALA A 56 -2.64 2.33 -13.82
CA ALA A 56 -1.55 2.03 -14.75
C ALA A 56 -1.83 0.81 -15.67
N GLY A 57 -3.06 0.27 -15.68
CA GLY A 57 -3.44 -0.96 -16.37
C GLY A 57 -3.49 -2.18 -15.44
N VAL A 58 -3.54 -3.38 -16.02
CA VAL A 58 -3.77 -4.61 -15.25
C VAL A 58 -2.58 -4.96 -14.35
N GLY A 59 -2.80 -5.00 -13.04
CA GLY A 59 -1.85 -5.45 -12.02
C GLY A 59 -2.20 -6.83 -11.45
N GLY A 60 -1.20 -7.50 -10.85
CA GLY A 60 -1.35 -8.77 -10.13
C GLY A 60 -0.40 -8.88 -8.95
#